data_AF-A0AAN6XRG1-F1
#
_entry.id   AF-A0AAN6XRG1-F1
#
_cell.length_a   1.000
_cell.length_b   1.000
_cell.length_c   1.000
_cell.angle_alpha   90.00
_cell.angle_beta   90.00
_cell.angle_gamma   90.00
#
_symmetry.space_group_name_H-M   'P 1'
#
loop_
_entity.id
_entity.type
_entity.pdbx_description
1 polymer ?
#
loop_
_entity_poly.entity_id
_entity_poly.type
_entity_poly.pdbx_seq_one_letter_code
_entity_poly.pdbx_strand_id
1 'polypeptide(L)'
;MAPIAKKSAKGKGPKVTRKFVINASQPASDKIFDVSAFEKFLNEKIKVEGRVGNLGETIKISQVGDGKIEIIAHNELSGRYLKYLTKKFLKKMQLRDWLRVVSTSKGVYELKFFNVVNDAEEEDEE
;
A
#
# COMPACT_ATOMS: atom_id res chain seq x y z
N MET A 1 -3.22 -47.74 -26.61
CA MET A 1 -3.13 -46.26 -26.52
C MET A 1 -4.28 -45.79 -25.64
N ALA A 2 -4.02 -45.43 -24.37
CA ALA A 2 -5.07 -44.99 -23.44
C ALA A 2 -5.29 -43.47 -23.55
N PRO A 3 -6.53 -42.95 -23.49
CA PRO A 3 -6.77 -41.52 -23.54
C PRO A 3 -6.41 -40.87 -22.18
N ILE A 4 -5.52 -39.89 -22.23
CA ILE A 4 -5.16 -39.04 -21.10
C ILE A 4 -6.34 -38.11 -20.80
N ALA A 5 -6.97 -38.32 -19.65
CA ALA A 5 -8.03 -37.45 -19.13
C ALA A 5 -7.48 -36.03 -18.89
N LYS A 6 -7.97 -35.05 -19.66
CA LYS A 6 -7.78 -33.63 -19.39
C LYS A 6 -8.40 -33.31 -18.03
N LYS A 7 -7.56 -33.03 -17.02
CA LYS A 7 -8.00 -32.40 -15.76
C LYS A 7 -8.71 -31.09 -16.12
N SER A 8 -10.01 -31.07 -15.84
CA SER A 8 -10.86 -29.90 -15.90
C SER A 8 -10.23 -28.78 -15.07
N ALA A 9 -9.91 -27.66 -15.72
CA ALA A 9 -9.58 -26.41 -15.06
C ALA A 9 -10.80 -26.00 -14.23
N LYS A 10 -10.71 -26.22 -12.91
CA LYS A 10 -11.70 -25.78 -11.93
C LYS A 10 -11.86 -24.27 -12.08
N GLY A 11 -13.05 -23.85 -12.49
CA GLY A 11 -13.37 -22.48 -12.85
C GLY A 11 -12.88 -21.50 -11.78
N LYS A 12 -12.11 -20.49 -12.23
CA LYS A 12 -11.82 -19.31 -11.41
C LYS A 12 -13.16 -18.68 -11.06
N GLY A 13 -13.53 -18.73 -9.78
CA GLY A 13 -14.69 -18.00 -9.26
C GLY A 13 -14.61 -16.50 -9.57
N PRO A 14 -15.68 -15.74 -9.32
CA PRO A 14 -15.74 -14.32 -9.66
C PRO A 14 -14.51 -13.60 -9.11
N LYS A 15 -13.80 -12.87 -9.98
CA LYS A 15 -12.61 -12.08 -9.62
C LYS A 15 -13.01 -11.05 -8.57
N VAL A 16 -12.71 -11.33 -7.29
CA VAL A 16 -12.95 -10.42 -6.17
C VAL A 16 -12.08 -9.20 -6.42
N THR A 17 -12.70 -8.09 -6.79
CA THR A 17 -12.01 -6.84 -7.08
C THR A 17 -12.06 -5.97 -5.84
N ARG A 18 -10.89 -5.68 -5.27
CA ARG A 18 -10.71 -4.82 -4.10
C ARG A 18 -9.97 -3.56 -4.50
N LYS A 19 -10.48 -2.42 -4.07
CA LYS A 19 -9.83 -1.13 -4.24
C LYS A 19 -9.21 -0.72 -2.90
N PHE A 20 -7.95 -0.33 -2.95
CA PHE A 20 -7.24 0.26 -1.84
C PHE A 20 -6.73 1.64 -2.22
N VAL A 21 -6.76 2.58 -1.28
CA VAL A 21 -6.27 3.94 -1.48
C VAL A 21 -5.26 4.25 -0.38
N ILE A 22 -4.12 4.79 -0.77
CA ILE A 22 -3.10 5.32 0.15
C ILE A 22 -3.01 6.83 -0.12
N ASN A 23 -3.47 7.62 0.84
CA ASN A 23 -3.40 9.07 0.81
C ASN A 23 -2.08 9.54 1.43
N ALA A 24 -1.24 10.18 0.63
CA ALA A 24 0.01 10.82 1.02
C ALA A 24 0.02 12.31 0.61
N SER A 25 -1.15 12.94 0.41
CA SER A 25 -1.25 14.31 -0.09
C SER A 25 -0.49 15.33 0.75
N GLN A 26 -0.64 15.29 2.08
CA GLN A 26 0.06 16.22 2.99
C GLN A 26 1.60 16.10 2.85
N PRO A 27 2.22 14.93 3.10
CA PRO A 27 3.68 14.82 3.00
C PRO A 27 4.22 14.92 1.57
N ALA A 28 3.39 14.68 0.54
CA ALA A 28 3.77 14.91 -0.85
C ALA A 28 3.83 16.41 -1.19
N SER A 29 2.86 17.21 -0.72
CA SER A 29 2.88 18.67 -0.88
C SER A 29 4.08 19.32 -0.20
N ASP A 30 4.47 18.82 0.97
CA ASP A 30 5.66 19.28 1.69
C ASP A 30 6.98 18.78 1.09
N LYS A 31 6.93 18.03 -0.03
CA LYS A 31 8.08 17.41 -0.73
C LYS A 31 8.89 16.43 0.12
N ILE A 32 8.34 15.96 1.23
CA ILE A 32 8.97 14.97 2.12
C ILE A 32 8.78 13.54 1.57
N PHE A 33 7.66 13.31 0.87
CA PHE A 33 7.30 12.00 0.34
C PHE A 33 7.21 12.00 -1.19
N ASP A 34 8.06 11.21 -1.84
CA ASP A 34 8.00 11.00 -3.29
C ASP A 34 7.04 9.87 -3.65
N VAL A 35 5.91 10.27 -4.25
CA VAL A 35 4.83 9.39 -4.71
C VAL A 35 5.29 8.50 -5.86
N SER A 36 6.11 9.02 -6.77
CA SER A 36 6.62 8.28 -7.94
C SER A 36 7.60 7.19 -7.50
N ALA A 37 8.49 7.49 -6.55
CA ALA A 37 9.38 6.49 -5.96
C ALA A 37 8.59 5.40 -5.21
N PHE A 38 7.51 5.78 -4.51
CA PHE A 38 6.68 4.83 -3.80
C PHE A 38 5.88 3.92 -4.74
N GLU A 39 5.35 4.44 -5.86
CA GLU A 39 4.69 3.63 -6.88
C GLU A 39 5.64 2.56 -7.45
N LYS A 40 6.86 2.95 -7.84
CA LYS A 40 7.89 2.02 -8.31
C LYS A 40 8.21 0.96 -7.26
N PHE A 41 8.35 1.36 -6.00
CA PHE A 41 8.58 0.43 -4.91
C PHE A 41 7.45 -0.59 -4.74
N LEU A 42 6.19 -0.17 -4.86
CA LEU A 42 5.06 -1.10 -4.79
C LEU A 42 5.07 -2.08 -5.96
N ASN A 43 5.38 -1.62 -7.18
CA ASN A 43 5.53 -2.50 -8.34
C ASN A 43 6.63 -3.56 -8.12
N GLU A 44 7.73 -3.23 -7.48
CA GLU A 44 8.82 -4.18 -7.23
C GLU A 44 8.58 -5.11 -6.04
N LYS A 45 7.83 -4.67 -5.02
CA LYS A 45 7.74 -5.38 -3.73
C LYS A 45 6.43 -6.07 -3.46
N ILE A 46 5.37 -5.75 -4.20
CA ILE A 46 4.11 -6.51 -4.13
C ILE A 46 4.35 -7.92 -4.65
N LYS A 47 3.94 -8.89 -3.82
CA LYS A 47 3.98 -10.30 -4.16
C LYS A 47 2.60 -10.78 -4.58
N VAL A 48 2.57 -11.53 -5.68
CA VAL A 48 1.40 -12.29 -6.13
C VAL A 48 1.83 -13.76 -6.15
N GLU A 49 1.08 -14.63 -5.47
CA GLU A 49 1.39 -16.07 -5.34
C GLU A 49 2.82 -16.34 -4.82
N GLY A 50 3.31 -15.48 -3.92
CA GLY A 50 4.62 -15.63 -3.28
C GLY A 50 5.82 -15.05 -4.04
N ARG A 51 5.63 -14.59 -5.29
CA ARG A 51 6.71 -14.00 -6.11
C ARG A 51 6.48 -12.51 -6.38
N VAL A 52 7.58 -11.76 -6.41
CA VAL A 52 7.58 -10.36 -6.88
C VAL A 52 7.63 -10.32 -8.41
N GLY A 53 7.25 -9.20 -9.02
CA GLY A 53 7.30 -9.02 -10.48
C GLY A 53 6.20 -9.75 -11.28
N ASN A 54 5.25 -10.41 -10.60
CA ASN A 54 4.14 -11.14 -11.22
C ASN A 54 2.80 -10.39 -11.05
N LEU A 55 2.81 -9.07 -11.28
CA LEU A 55 1.61 -8.23 -11.12
C LEU A 55 0.58 -8.48 -12.21
N GLY A 56 1.04 -8.62 -13.46
CA GLY A 56 0.22 -8.88 -14.64
C GLY A 56 -1.03 -7.99 -14.69
N GLU A 57 -2.18 -8.61 -14.95
CA GLU A 57 -3.48 -7.94 -14.91
C GLU A 57 -4.16 -8.05 -13.53
N THR A 58 -3.48 -8.65 -12.55
CA THR A 58 -4.06 -8.98 -11.24
C THR A 58 -4.07 -7.77 -10.31
N ILE A 59 -3.03 -6.94 -10.38
CA ILE A 59 -2.89 -5.75 -9.55
C ILE A 59 -2.53 -4.58 -10.45
N LYS A 60 -3.37 -3.55 -10.44
CA LYS A 60 -3.13 -2.26 -11.10
C LYS A 60 -2.83 -1.23 -10.02
N ILE A 61 -1.71 -0.55 -10.18
CA ILE A 61 -1.27 0.55 -9.31
C ILE A 61 -1.32 1.80 -10.16
N SER A 62 -1.93 2.85 -9.63
CA SER A 62 -2.05 4.13 -10.34
C SER A 62 -1.95 5.28 -9.35
N GLN A 63 -1.15 6.29 -9.69
CA GLN A 63 -1.20 7.57 -9.01
C GLN A 63 -2.46 8.33 -9.43
N VAL A 64 -3.24 8.81 -8.47
CA VAL A 64 -4.49 9.54 -8.71
C VAL A 64 -4.43 10.88 -7.99
N GLY A 65 -4.34 11.97 -8.77
CA GLY A 65 -4.22 13.34 -8.24
C GLY A 65 -2.95 13.58 -7.42
N ASP A 66 -2.97 14.66 -6.63
CA ASP A 66 -1.82 15.10 -5.84
C ASP A 66 -1.65 14.24 -4.58
N GLY A 67 -0.75 13.26 -4.67
CA GLY A 67 -0.29 12.47 -3.52
C GLY A 67 -1.14 11.26 -3.14
N LYS A 68 -2.10 10.81 -3.96
CA LYS A 68 -2.83 9.56 -3.69
C LYS A 68 -2.40 8.45 -4.62
N ILE A 69 -2.33 7.24 -4.09
CA ILE A 69 -2.10 6.02 -4.85
C ILE A 69 -3.29 5.09 -4.69
N GLU A 70 -3.86 4.69 -5.82
CA GLU A 70 -4.90 3.69 -5.89
C GLU A 70 -4.31 2.35 -6.32
N ILE A 71 -4.71 1.29 -5.63
CA ILE A 71 -4.33 -0.09 -5.93
C ILE A 71 -5.61 -0.89 -6.11
N ILE A 72 -5.84 -1.33 -7.35
CA ILE A 72 -6.95 -2.21 -7.71
C ILE A 72 -6.39 -3.62 -7.80
N ALA A 73 -6.87 -4.51 -6.93
CA ALA A 73 -6.44 -5.89 -6.87
C ALA A 73 -7.61 -6.82 -7.20
N HIS A 74 -7.40 -7.74 -8.13
CA HIS A 74 -8.33 -8.81 -8.50
C HIS A 74 -8.04 -10.14 -7.78
N ASN A 75 -7.17 -10.09 -6.77
CA ASN A 75 -6.86 -11.21 -5.88
C ASN A 75 -7.21 -10.87 -4.42
N GLU A 76 -6.90 -11.80 -3.51
CA GLU A 76 -7.08 -11.63 -2.07
C GLU A 76 -6.03 -10.71 -1.41
N LEU A 77 -5.64 -9.61 -2.06
CA LEU A 77 -4.77 -8.61 -1.45
C LEU A 77 -5.42 -8.10 -0.15
N SER A 78 -4.60 -7.95 0.88
CA SER A 78 -5.02 -7.42 2.17
C SER A 78 -4.42 -6.03 2.39
N GLY A 79 -5.22 -5.15 2.97
CA GLY A 79 -4.73 -3.83 3.34
C GLY A 79 -3.66 -3.86 4.45
N ARG A 80 -3.62 -4.93 5.27
CA ARG A 80 -2.51 -5.19 6.20
C ARG A 80 -1.18 -5.31 5.45
N TYR A 81 -1.17 -6.01 4.32
CA TYR A 81 0.03 -6.15 3.50
C TYR A 81 0.47 -4.82 2.89
N LEU A 82 -0.47 -4.01 2.40
CA LEU A 82 -0.17 -2.65 1.93
C LEU A 82 0.37 -1.75 3.05
N LYS A 83 -0.20 -1.82 4.25
CA LYS A 83 0.30 -1.11 5.44
C LYS A 83 1.72 -1.55 5.83
N TYR A 84 2.06 -2.82 5.64
CA TYR A 84 3.42 -3.30 5.83
C TYR A 84 4.38 -2.71 4.78
N LEU A 85 4.00 -2.75 3.50
CA LEU A 85 4.83 -2.24 2.41
C LEU A 85 5.06 -0.73 2.52
N THR A 86 4.04 0.06 2.84
CA THR A 86 4.18 1.50 3.12
C THR A 86 5.16 1.75 4.26
N LYS A 87 5.00 1.07 5.41
CA LYS A 87 5.93 1.18 6.54
C LYS A 87 7.36 0.77 6.19
N LYS A 88 7.53 -0.22 5.29
CA LYS A 88 8.83 -0.67 4.80
C LYS A 88 9.49 0.38 3.92
N PHE A 89 8.72 1.02 3.03
CA PHE A 89 9.21 2.14 2.22
C PHE A 89 9.62 3.33 3.10
N LEU A 90 8.78 3.72 4.07
CA LEU A 90 9.10 4.80 5.01
C LEU A 90 10.39 4.50 5.79
N LYS A 91 10.66 3.24 6.18
CA LYS A 91 11.92 2.91 6.85
C LYS A 91 13.12 3.02 5.90
N LYS A 92 12.98 2.60 4.64
CA LYS A 92 14.03 2.71 3.62
C LYS A 92 14.39 4.17 3.32
N MET A 93 13.40 5.06 3.32
CA MET A 93 13.57 6.51 3.11
C MET A 93 13.82 7.30 4.41
N GLN A 94 13.99 6.63 5.55
CA GLN A 94 14.16 7.25 6.88
C GLN A 94 13.03 8.22 7.31
N LEU A 95 11.81 8.03 6.82
CA LEU A 95 10.63 8.86 7.12
C LEU A 95 9.79 8.38 8.31
N ARG A 96 10.27 7.38 9.05
CA ARG A 96 9.50 6.70 10.12
C ARG A 96 9.30 7.54 11.36
N ASP A 97 10.14 8.54 11.56
CA ASP A 97 10.11 9.40 12.73
C ASP A 97 9.13 10.56 12.53
N TRP A 98 8.85 10.92 11.27
CA TRP A 98 7.92 11.98 10.91
C TRP A 98 6.53 11.45 10.53
N LEU A 99 6.45 10.29 9.86
CA LEU A 99 5.22 9.81 9.25
C LEU A 99 4.75 8.47 9.82
N ARG A 100 3.45 8.38 10.08
CA ARG A 100 2.74 7.14 10.43
C ARG A 100 1.64 6.80 9.44
N VAL A 101 1.47 5.50 9.19
CA VAL A 101 0.40 4.96 8.35
C VAL A 101 -0.82 4.62 9.21
N VAL A 102 -1.92 5.34 9.02
CA VAL A 102 -3.20 5.17 9.72
C VAL A 102 -4.24 4.59 8.76
N SER A 103 -5.16 3.76 9.26
CA SER A 103 -6.31 3.30 8.47
C SER A 103 -7.47 4.23 8.81
N THR A 104 -8.00 4.97 7.85
CA THR A 104 -9.13 5.88 8.06
C THR A 104 -10.45 5.14 7.86
N SER A 105 -10.50 4.25 6.89
CA SER A 105 -11.65 3.39 6.62
C SER A 105 -11.19 2.08 6.02
N LYS A 106 -12.11 1.11 5.84
CA LYS A 106 -11.78 -0.17 5.21
C LYS A 106 -11.26 0.08 3.79
N GLY A 107 -10.00 -0.28 3.55
CA GLY A 107 -9.34 -0.09 2.26
C GLY A 107 -8.73 1.30 2.04
N VAL A 108 -8.88 2.23 2.99
CA VAL A 108 -8.32 3.58 2.90
C VAL A 108 -7.27 3.78 3.99
N TYR A 109 -6.05 4.10 3.55
CA TYR A 109 -4.89 4.36 4.38
C TYR A 109 -4.41 5.78 4.16
N GLU A 110 -3.86 6.38 5.20
CA GLU A 110 -3.39 7.76 5.17
C GLU A 110 -2.03 7.87 5.87
N LEU A 111 -1.12 8.64 5.28
CA LEU A 111 0.11 9.09 5.92
C LEU A 111 -0.20 10.35 6.73
N LYS A 112 -0.03 10.25 8.04
CA LYS A 112 -0.18 11.37 8.97
C LYS A 112 1.17 11.68 9.61
N PHE A 113 1.42 12.95 9.87
CA PHE A 113 2.51 13.35 10.74
C PHE A 113 2.29 12.80 12.15
N PHE A 114 3.37 12.54 12.87
CA PHE A 114 3.29 12.51 14.32
C PHE A 114 3.02 13.93 14.80
N ASN A 115 2.05 14.09 15.71
CA ASN A 115 1.90 15.35 16.41
C ASN A 115 3.15 15.49 17.29
N VAL A 116 4.08 16.34 16.86
CA VAL A 116 5.08 16.93 17.76
C VAL A 116 4.35 18.06 18.48
N VAL A 117 3.36 17.72 19.30
CA VAL A 117 3.02 18.64 20.38
C VAL A 117 4.20 18.46 21.34
N ASN A 118 4.96 19.53 21.50
CA ASN A 118 6.01 19.66 22.50
C ASN A 118 5.66 18.85 23.76
N ASP A 119 6.43 17.82 24.09
CA ASP A 119 6.63 17.40 25.48
C ASP A 119 7.42 18.52 26.22
N ALA A 120 6.96 19.77 26.12
CA ALA A 120 7.53 20.95 26.76
C ALA A 120 6.46 21.85 27.40
N GLU A 121 5.21 21.36 27.51
CA GLU A 121 4.13 22.02 28.28
C GLU A 121 3.58 21.12 29.40
N GLU A 122 4.34 20.13 29.88
CA GLU A 122 4.02 19.35 31.09
C GLU A 122 5.16 19.37 32.14
N GLU A 123 6.04 20.38 32.12
CA GLU A 123 7.04 20.60 33.19
C GLU A 123 6.86 21.94 33.96
N ASP A 124 5.83 22.75 33.68
CA ASP A 124 5.55 23.96 34.48
C ASP A 124 4.04 24.12 34.72
N GLU A 125 3.51 23.45 35.74
CA GLU A 125 2.67 24.03 36.82
C GLU A 125 2.08 22.91 37.71
N GLU A 126 2.74 22.72 38.86
CA GLU A 126 2.37 21.99 40.11
C GLU A 126 2.75 20.50 40.28
#